data_AF-A0A7C2PFK0-F1
#
_entry.id   AF-A0A7C2PFK0-F1
#
_cell.length_a   1.000
_cell.length_b   1.000
_cell.length_c   1.000
_cell.angle_alpha   90.00
_cell.angle_beta   90.00
_cell.angle_gamma   90.00
#
_symmetry.space_group_name_H-M   'P 1'
#
loop_
_entity.id
_entity.type
_entity.pdbx_description
1 polymer ?
#
loop_
_entity_poly.entity_id
_entity_poly.type
_entity_poly.pdbx_seq_one_letter_code
_entity_poly.pdbx_strand_id
1 'polypeptide(L)'
;MPSGLYNIPMIDKTIQLKAQEWLSESYDQNTQDEIKALIQSNNEKELIDRFYKELDFGTGGLRGVLGAGTNRMNIYTVGKMAQGLANYLLKTDPASKDKGVVIAYDCRNMSIDFSLRSALILTANGIKCYLFKSLRPTPMLSFAIRHLNAISGLVITASHNPPEYNGIKVYYEDGAQVLPPHDQGIIDEVRAIHSVDEIKLITEDQAIKEERLTYLDDDVDEAYYQKVLGLSIHPEIIKEVEDQLKIVFTPLHGTGNIPIREVLERAGFHHVTVVPEQEKPDGDFPTVDYPNPEESAALKLAIDLAQSTSSQLVLASDPDADRVGIAVNNGK
;
A
#
# COMPACT_ATOMS: atom_id res chain seq x y z
N MET A 1 34.32 -18.62 -13.25
CA MET A 1 33.27 -19.65 -13.27
C MET A 1 32.81 -19.86 -11.83
N PRO A 2 31.60 -19.46 -11.43
CA PRO A 2 31.03 -19.95 -10.19
C PRO A 2 30.50 -21.36 -10.45
N SER A 3 31.15 -22.29 -9.80
CA SER A 3 30.85 -23.72 -9.73
C SER A 3 29.61 -23.96 -8.88
N GLY A 4 28.58 -24.56 -9.47
CA GLY A 4 27.44 -25.10 -8.74
C GLY A 4 26.12 -24.82 -9.43
N LEU A 5 25.84 -25.51 -10.54
CA LEU A 5 24.45 -25.65 -10.95
C LEU A 5 23.74 -26.38 -9.81
N TYR A 6 22.91 -25.67 -9.05
CA TYR A 6 22.06 -26.29 -8.04
C TYR A 6 21.20 -27.35 -8.75
N ASN A 7 21.07 -28.53 -8.13
CA ASN A 7 20.27 -29.61 -8.70
C ASN A 7 18.78 -29.26 -8.52
N ILE A 8 18.23 -28.50 -9.47
CA ILE A 8 16.82 -28.14 -9.49
C ILE A 8 16.03 -29.38 -9.94
N PRO A 9 14.90 -29.72 -9.30
CA PRO A 9 14.09 -30.87 -9.68
C PRO A 9 13.67 -30.84 -11.16
N MET A 10 13.22 -31.96 -11.72
CA MET A 10 12.83 -32.09 -13.14
C MET A 10 11.54 -31.32 -13.48
N ILE A 11 11.63 -29.99 -13.46
CA ILE A 11 10.62 -29.02 -13.86
C ILE A 11 10.97 -28.41 -15.22
N ASP A 12 10.05 -27.62 -15.80
CA ASP A 12 10.27 -26.91 -17.06
C ASP A 12 11.61 -26.14 -17.03
N LYS A 13 12.43 -26.33 -18.07
CA LYS A 13 13.78 -25.75 -18.15
C LYS A 13 13.78 -24.22 -18.04
N THR A 14 12.72 -23.56 -18.48
CA THR A 14 12.54 -22.11 -18.38
C THR A 14 12.43 -21.68 -16.91
N ILE A 15 11.67 -22.43 -16.12
CA ILE A 15 11.49 -22.17 -14.68
C ILE A 15 12.81 -22.35 -13.94
N GLN A 16 13.58 -23.40 -14.28
CA GLN A 16 14.91 -23.62 -13.70
C GLN A 16 15.85 -22.44 -13.99
N LEU A 17 15.88 -21.96 -15.23
CA LEU A 17 16.75 -20.84 -15.63
C LEU A 17 16.37 -19.54 -14.91
N LYS A 18 15.08 -19.23 -14.80
CA LYS A 18 14.60 -18.07 -14.02
C LYS A 18 14.96 -18.19 -12.54
N ALA A 19 14.75 -19.36 -11.93
CA ALA A 19 15.13 -19.58 -10.54
C ALA A 19 16.64 -19.43 -10.31
N GLN A 20 17.47 -19.86 -11.28
CA GLN A 20 18.93 -19.67 -11.22
C GLN A 20 19.36 -18.21 -11.36
N GLU A 21 18.66 -17.41 -12.18
CA GLU A 21 18.92 -15.97 -12.31
C GLU A 21 18.77 -15.27 -10.95
N TRP A 22 17.77 -15.66 -10.16
CA TRP A 22 17.51 -15.16 -8.81
C TRP A 22 18.54 -15.62 -7.75
N LEU A 23 19.54 -16.43 -8.16
CA LEU A 23 20.71 -16.80 -7.34
C LEU A 23 21.97 -16.00 -7.71
N SER A 24 21.86 -15.06 -8.66
CA SER A 24 22.97 -14.20 -9.08
C SER A 24 23.26 -13.07 -8.08
N GLU A 25 24.40 -12.41 -8.26
CA GLU A 25 24.85 -11.30 -7.41
C GLU A 25 23.96 -10.04 -7.51
N SER A 26 23.07 -9.97 -8.50
CA SER A 26 22.06 -8.90 -8.63
C SER A 26 20.98 -8.96 -7.56
N TYR A 27 20.85 -10.09 -6.86
CA TYR A 27 19.86 -10.32 -5.80
C TYR A 27 20.54 -10.41 -4.43
N ASP A 28 19.85 -9.92 -3.40
CA ASP A 28 20.37 -9.91 -2.04
C ASP A 28 20.41 -11.31 -1.44
N GLN A 29 21.19 -11.46 -0.37
CA GLN A 29 21.44 -12.76 0.24
C GLN A 29 20.15 -13.44 0.72
N ASN A 30 19.21 -12.66 1.31
CA ASN A 30 17.95 -13.19 1.81
C ASN A 30 17.09 -13.77 0.67
N THR A 31 17.00 -13.05 -0.46
CA THR A 31 16.30 -13.48 -1.66
C THR A 31 16.92 -14.75 -2.22
N GLN A 32 18.25 -14.81 -2.33
CA GLN A 32 18.94 -16.01 -2.80
C GLN A 32 18.70 -17.19 -1.87
N ASP A 33 18.72 -16.97 -0.56
CA ASP A 33 18.55 -18.03 0.44
C ASP A 33 17.13 -18.58 0.46
N GLU A 34 16.12 -17.74 0.24
CA GLU A 34 14.72 -18.17 0.05
C GLU A 34 14.60 -19.12 -1.16
N ILE A 35 15.19 -18.76 -2.31
CA ILE A 35 15.16 -19.62 -3.51
C ILE A 35 15.98 -20.90 -3.30
N LYS A 36 17.16 -20.83 -2.66
CA LYS A 36 17.97 -22.02 -2.34
C LYS A 36 17.20 -23.00 -1.45
N ALA A 37 16.46 -22.52 -0.45
CA ALA A 37 15.66 -23.36 0.43
C ALA A 37 14.56 -24.11 -0.34
N LEU A 38 13.90 -23.45 -1.29
CA LEU A 38 12.89 -24.09 -2.15
C LEU A 38 13.51 -25.17 -3.05
N ILE A 39 14.70 -24.92 -3.60
CA ILE A 39 15.42 -25.90 -4.42
C ILE A 39 15.84 -27.10 -3.56
N GLN A 40 16.44 -26.86 -2.40
CA GLN A 40 16.93 -27.92 -1.50
C GLN A 40 15.81 -28.81 -0.96
N SER A 41 14.62 -28.24 -0.72
CA SER A 41 13.44 -28.97 -0.28
C SER A 41 12.68 -29.67 -1.42
N ASN A 42 13.14 -29.55 -2.67
CA ASN A 42 12.44 -30.04 -3.87
C ASN A 42 10.98 -29.55 -3.94
N ASN A 43 10.71 -28.31 -3.55
CA ASN A 43 9.35 -27.75 -3.57
C ASN A 43 8.98 -27.27 -4.98
N GLU A 44 8.79 -28.22 -5.89
CA GLU A 44 8.50 -27.97 -7.31
C GLU A 44 7.27 -27.09 -7.51
N LYS A 45 6.20 -27.31 -6.74
CA LYS A 45 4.95 -26.56 -6.85
C LYS A 45 5.18 -25.07 -6.60
N GLU A 46 5.93 -24.73 -5.55
CA GLU A 46 6.20 -23.35 -5.18
C GLU A 46 7.17 -22.68 -6.17
N LEU A 47 8.20 -23.41 -6.62
CA LEU A 47 9.09 -22.92 -7.68
C LEU A 47 8.32 -22.62 -8.98
N ILE A 48 7.41 -23.51 -9.38
CA ILE A 48 6.57 -23.29 -10.55
C ILE A 48 5.73 -22.03 -10.34
N ASP A 49 5.00 -21.93 -9.22
CA ASP A 49 4.11 -20.80 -8.96
C ASP A 49 4.84 -19.44 -8.90
N ARG A 50 6.09 -19.41 -8.43
CA ARG A 50 6.91 -18.20 -8.35
C ARG A 50 7.47 -17.72 -9.69
N PHE A 51 7.65 -18.61 -10.66
CA PHE A 51 8.42 -18.31 -11.88
C PHE A 51 7.70 -18.58 -13.22
N TYR A 52 6.51 -19.21 -13.19
CA TYR A 52 5.77 -19.51 -14.44
C TYR A 52 5.32 -18.26 -15.19
N LYS A 53 5.19 -17.12 -14.50
CA LYS A 53 4.84 -15.82 -15.10
C LYS A 53 5.54 -14.67 -14.38
N GLU A 54 5.41 -13.48 -14.95
CA GLU A 54 5.64 -12.23 -14.23
C GLU A 54 4.35 -11.87 -13.46
N LEU A 55 4.49 -11.15 -12.35
CA LEU A 55 3.36 -10.58 -11.64
C LEU A 55 2.62 -9.61 -12.56
N ASP A 56 1.30 -9.78 -12.68
CA ASP A 56 0.52 -9.03 -13.66
C ASP A 56 0.27 -7.60 -13.20
N PHE A 57 0.47 -6.65 -14.11
CA PHE A 57 0.23 -5.23 -13.89
C PHE A 57 -1.21 -4.93 -14.30
N GLY A 58 -2.10 -4.87 -13.31
CA GLY A 58 -3.46 -4.41 -13.54
C GLY A 58 -3.47 -2.92 -13.93
N THR A 59 -4.61 -2.45 -14.45
CA THR A 59 -4.80 -1.06 -14.91
C THR A 59 -4.49 -0.03 -13.81
N GLY A 60 -4.58 -0.38 -12.53
CA GLY A 60 -4.35 0.53 -11.41
C GLY A 60 -3.11 0.25 -10.56
N GLY A 61 -2.28 -0.73 -10.93
CA GLY A 61 -1.11 -1.13 -10.15
C GLY A 61 -0.89 -2.65 -10.05
N LEU A 62 -0.11 -3.08 -9.05
CA LEU A 62 0.28 -4.47 -8.81
C LEU A 62 -0.28 -4.99 -7.49
N ARG A 63 -0.62 -6.27 -7.44
CA ARG A 63 -0.89 -7.01 -6.20
C ARG A 63 -0.40 -8.43 -6.32
N GLY A 64 0.15 -8.99 -5.24
CA GLY A 64 0.61 -10.37 -5.23
C GLY A 64 1.07 -10.81 -3.85
N VAL A 65 1.29 -12.12 -3.73
CA VAL A 65 1.85 -12.73 -2.53
C VAL A 65 3.31 -12.29 -2.38
N LEU A 66 3.72 -12.00 -1.15
CA LEU A 66 5.11 -11.67 -0.82
C LEU A 66 6.06 -12.86 -1.08
N GLY A 67 7.29 -12.56 -1.50
CA GLY A 67 8.39 -13.54 -1.59
C GLY A 67 9.30 -13.33 -2.79
N ALA A 68 10.39 -14.10 -2.85
CA ALA A 68 11.27 -14.14 -4.01
C ALA A 68 10.60 -14.81 -5.23
N GLY A 69 10.77 -14.20 -6.40
CA GLY A 69 10.28 -14.72 -7.68
C GLY A 69 9.64 -13.66 -8.58
N THR A 70 9.50 -14.00 -9.87
CA THR A 70 8.93 -13.08 -10.86
C THR A 70 7.42 -12.90 -10.70
N ASN A 71 6.72 -13.88 -10.14
CA ASN A 71 5.29 -13.83 -9.81
C ASN A 71 5.05 -13.55 -8.31
N ARG A 72 5.84 -12.64 -7.71
CA ARG A 72 5.73 -12.26 -6.31
C ARG A 72 5.92 -10.77 -6.10
N MET A 73 5.36 -10.27 -5.01
CA MET A 73 5.68 -8.95 -4.48
C MET A 73 6.99 -9.02 -3.70
N ASN A 74 7.96 -8.22 -4.11
CA ASN A 74 9.26 -8.07 -3.48
C ASN A 74 9.88 -6.73 -3.90
N ILE A 75 11.02 -6.38 -3.31
CA ILE A 75 11.73 -5.12 -3.56
C ILE A 75 12.13 -4.92 -5.03
N TYR A 76 12.31 -6.00 -5.80
CA TYR A 76 12.68 -5.94 -7.22
C TYR A 76 11.47 -5.67 -8.10
N THR A 77 10.35 -6.36 -7.85
CA THR A 77 9.07 -6.10 -8.54
C THR A 77 8.61 -4.68 -8.28
N VAL A 78 8.64 -4.21 -7.03
CA VAL A 78 8.32 -2.83 -6.65
C VAL A 78 9.32 -1.86 -7.27
N GLY A 79 10.60 -2.25 -7.34
CA GLY A 79 11.63 -1.43 -7.95
C GLY A 79 11.45 -1.22 -9.46
N LYS A 80 11.07 -2.28 -10.19
CA LYS A 80 10.72 -2.19 -11.61
C LYS A 80 9.51 -1.26 -11.82
N MET A 81 8.49 -1.37 -10.98
CA MET A 81 7.32 -0.48 -11.02
C MET A 81 7.71 1.00 -10.81
N ALA A 82 8.53 1.29 -9.80
CA ALA A 82 8.99 2.66 -9.51
C ALA A 82 9.90 3.21 -10.62
N GLN A 83 10.79 2.39 -11.16
CA GLN A 83 11.68 2.78 -12.27
C GLN A 83 10.87 3.01 -13.57
N GLY A 84 9.89 2.17 -13.88
CA GLY A 84 9.01 2.36 -15.03
C GLY A 84 8.14 3.60 -14.89
N LEU A 85 7.61 3.88 -13.69
CA LEU A 85 6.91 5.14 -13.41
C LEU A 85 7.84 6.34 -13.60
N ALA A 86 9.08 6.29 -13.09
CA ALA A 86 10.06 7.35 -13.33
C ALA A 86 10.28 7.59 -14.83
N ASN A 87 10.56 6.54 -15.59
CA ASN A 87 10.77 6.63 -17.03
C ASN A 87 9.57 7.27 -17.73
N TYR A 88 8.36 6.82 -17.39
CA TYR A 88 7.11 7.33 -17.97
C TYR A 88 6.90 8.82 -17.69
N LEU A 89 7.05 9.23 -16.42
CA LEU A 89 6.85 10.62 -16.01
C LEU A 89 7.85 11.55 -16.71
N LEU A 90 9.13 11.18 -16.76
CA LEU A 90 10.19 11.96 -17.40
C LEU A 90 10.02 12.07 -18.91
N LYS A 91 9.46 11.03 -19.54
CA LYS A 91 9.16 11.01 -20.97
C LYS A 91 7.94 11.86 -21.32
N THR A 92 6.93 11.86 -20.45
CA THR A 92 5.64 12.54 -20.70
C THR A 92 5.71 14.03 -20.40
N ASP A 93 6.31 14.43 -19.28
CA ASP A 93 6.47 15.82 -18.88
C ASP A 93 7.79 15.98 -18.10
N PRO A 94 8.84 16.60 -18.66
CA PRO A 94 10.09 16.85 -17.93
C PRO A 94 9.91 17.66 -16.64
N ALA A 95 8.88 18.50 -16.53
CA ALA A 95 8.57 19.25 -15.30
C ALA A 95 8.05 18.34 -14.16
N SER A 96 7.69 17.09 -14.46
CA SER A 96 7.35 16.05 -13.47
C SER A 96 8.39 15.91 -12.37
N LYS A 97 9.67 16.17 -12.66
CA LYS A 97 10.77 16.08 -11.69
C LYS A 97 10.53 16.93 -10.45
N ASP A 98 9.99 18.14 -10.66
CA ASP A 98 9.85 19.12 -9.58
C ASP A 98 8.44 19.12 -8.98
N LYS A 99 7.42 18.72 -9.76
CA LYS A 99 6.08 18.40 -9.22
C LYS A 99 6.15 17.25 -8.22
N GLY A 100 6.89 16.18 -8.55
CA GLY A 100 7.17 15.07 -7.65
C GLY A 100 6.04 14.07 -7.45
N VAL A 101 6.31 13.04 -6.65
CA VAL A 101 5.41 11.89 -6.40
C VAL A 101 5.11 11.78 -4.91
N VAL A 102 3.84 11.68 -4.53
CA VAL A 102 3.43 11.41 -3.14
C VAL A 102 3.36 9.91 -2.87
N ILE A 103 3.87 9.45 -1.73
CA ILE A 103 3.89 8.03 -1.38
C ILE A 103 3.27 7.82 0.00
N ALA A 104 2.25 6.97 0.04
CA ALA A 104 1.59 6.50 1.25
C ALA A 104 1.67 4.97 1.33
N TYR A 105 1.39 4.42 2.51
CA TYR A 105 1.42 2.98 2.73
C TYR A 105 0.54 2.55 3.90
N ASP A 106 0.10 1.29 3.85
CA ASP A 106 -0.71 0.65 4.88
C ASP A 106 0.11 -0.21 5.87
N CYS A 107 -0.58 -0.92 6.76
CA CYS A 107 0.02 -1.72 7.83
C CYS A 107 0.59 -3.06 7.38
N ARG A 108 0.52 -3.42 6.09
CA ARG A 108 0.95 -4.73 5.62
C ARG A 108 2.45 -4.93 5.78
N ASN A 109 2.84 -6.20 5.88
CA ASN A 109 4.24 -6.60 5.86
C ASN A 109 4.94 -6.05 4.60
N MET A 110 6.15 -5.53 4.77
CA MET A 110 6.96 -4.85 3.73
C MET A 110 6.43 -3.51 3.22
N SER A 111 5.29 -2.98 3.70
CA SER A 111 4.75 -1.71 3.19
C SER A 111 5.69 -0.52 3.41
N ILE A 112 6.38 -0.47 4.57
CA ILE A 112 7.41 0.53 4.86
C ILE A 112 8.59 0.39 3.88
N ASP A 113 9.15 -0.81 3.75
CA ASP A 113 10.30 -1.08 2.89
C ASP A 113 10.02 -0.76 1.42
N PHE A 114 8.85 -1.15 0.93
CA PHE A 114 8.41 -0.87 -0.44
C PHE A 114 8.20 0.62 -0.67
N SER A 115 7.60 1.35 0.29
CA SER A 115 7.39 2.79 0.17
C SER A 115 8.72 3.56 0.08
N LEU A 116 9.68 3.24 0.96
CA LEU A 116 11.00 3.84 0.95
C LEU A 116 11.77 3.44 -0.31
N ARG A 117 11.73 2.16 -0.71
CA ARG A 117 12.39 1.69 -1.92
C ARG A 117 11.88 2.41 -3.17
N SER A 118 10.57 2.60 -3.30
CA SER A 118 9.99 3.39 -4.39
C SER A 118 10.47 4.84 -4.36
N ALA A 119 10.49 5.47 -3.18
CA ALA A 119 10.98 6.85 -3.03
C ALA A 119 12.46 6.99 -3.46
N LEU A 120 13.32 6.07 -3.04
CA LEU A 120 14.75 6.09 -3.36
C LEU A 120 15.01 5.87 -4.85
N ILE A 121 14.20 5.06 -5.53
CA ILE A 121 14.32 4.83 -6.98
C ILE A 121 13.86 6.06 -7.77
N LEU A 122 12.73 6.65 -7.38
CA LEU A 122 12.21 7.87 -8.02
C LEU A 122 13.19 9.04 -7.84
N THR A 123 13.74 9.21 -6.64
CA THR A 123 14.74 10.25 -6.36
C THR A 123 16.08 9.99 -7.05
N ALA A 124 16.51 8.73 -7.21
CA ALA A 124 17.67 8.37 -8.04
C ALA A 124 17.49 8.75 -9.54
N ASN A 125 16.25 8.93 -9.99
CA ASN A 125 15.93 9.43 -11.33
C ASN A 125 15.71 10.96 -11.36
N GLY A 126 15.98 11.65 -10.24
CA GLY A 126 15.86 13.09 -10.08
C GLY A 126 14.43 13.59 -9.92
N ILE A 127 13.48 12.72 -9.57
CA ILE A 127 12.09 13.10 -9.28
C ILE A 127 11.96 13.36 -7.78
N LYS A 128 11.32 14.47 -7.41
CA LYS A 128 11.01 14.76 -6.01
C LYS A 128 10.00 13.77 -5.45
N CYS A 129 10.15 13.34 -4.21
CA CYS A 129 9.25 12.44 -3.52
C CYS A 129 8.79 13.05 -2.19
N TYR A 130 7.50 12.91 -1.92
CA TYR A 130 6.86 13.25 -0.66
C TYR A 130 6.40 11.96 0.00
N LEU A 131 7.09 11.51 1.05
CA LEU A 131 6.79 10.24 1.72
C LEU A 131 6.13 10.51 3.08
N PHE A 132 4.97 9.92 3.34
CA PHE A 132 4.39 9.99 4.69
C PHE A 132 5.26 9.24 5.71
N LYS A 133 5.39 9.78 6.94
CA LYS A 133 6.26 9.23 8.01
C LYS A 133 5.74 7.95 8.68
N SER A 134 4.45 7.69 8.53
CA SER A 134 3.71 6.58 9.11
C SER A 134 2.46 6.29 8.26
N LEU A 135 1.65 5.33 8.67
CA LEU A 135 0.48 4.83 7.93
C LEU A 135 -0.49 5.94 7.53
N ARG A 136 -0.80 6.06 6.22
CA ARG A 136 -1.81 6.99 5.70
C ARG A 136 -2.84 6.28 4.81
N PRO A 137 -4.15 6.57 4.98
CA PRO A 137 -5.19 6.10 4.09
C PRO A 137 -5.01 6.48 2.63
N THR A 138 -5.55 5.64 1.74
CA THR A 138 -5.65 5.91 0.29
C THR A 138 -6.32 7.28 -0.01
N PRO A 139 -7.42 7.69 0.66
CA PRO A 139 -8.00 9.03 0.45
C PRO A 139 -7.07 10.19 0.81
N MET A 140 -6.19 10.02 1.81
CA MET A 140 -5.22 11.06 2.19
C MET A 140 -4.11 11.20 1.15
N LEU A 141 -3.66 10.09 0.53
CA LEU A 141 -2.78 10.15 -0.65
C LEU A 141 -3.44 10.96 -1.78
N SER A 142 -4.67 10.61 -2.14
CA SER A 142 -5.42 11.29 -3.20
C SER A 142 -5.54 12.80 -2.96
N PHE A 143 -5.82 13.19 -1.72
CA PHE A 143 -5.83 14.60 -1.32
C PHE A 143 -4.45 15.25 -1.43
N ALA A 144 -3.41 14.61 -0.88
CA ALA A 144 -2.06 15.15 -0.83
C ALA A 144 -1.47 15.40 -2.21
N ILE A 145 -1.74 14.52 -3.20
CA ILE A 145 -1.32 14.72 -4.59
C ILE A 145 -1.79 16.09 -5.10
N ARG A 146 -3.09 16.36 -4.95
CA ARG A 146 -3.70 17.62 -5.41
C ARG A 146 -3.29 18.81 -4.56
N HIS A 147 -3.15 18.62 -3.25
CA HIS A 147 -2.77 19.67 -2.31
C HIS A 147 -1.34 20.17 -2.57
N LEU A 148 -0.42 19.26 -2.90
CA LEU A 148 0.98 19.55 -3.18
C LEU A 148 1.27 19.83 -4.66
N ASN A 149 0.25 19.76 -5.53
CA ASN A 149 0.38 19.80 -7.00
C ASN A 149 1.42 18.78 -7.53
N ALA A 150 1.43 17.59 -6.95
CA ALA A 150 2.28 16.48 -7.38
C ALA A 150 1.77 15.88 -8.69
N ILE A 151 2.68 15.31 -9.49
CA ILE A 151 2.32 14.73 -10.80
C ILE A 151 1.72 13.32 -10.67
N SER A 152 1.99 12.63 -9.57
CA SER A 152 1.59 11.24 -9.37
C SER A 152 1.61 10.88 -7.88
N GLY A 153 1.08 9.71 -7.55
CA GLY A 153 1.30 9.11 -6.25
C GLY A 153 1.29 7.59 -6.27
N LEU A 154 1.83 7.01 -5.21
CA LEU A 154 1.87 5.58 -4.95
C LEU A 154 1.24 5.30 -3.58
N VAL A 155 0.31 4.36 -3.51
CA VAL A 155 -0.09 3.77 -2.21
C VAL A 155 0.35 2.31 -2.18
N ILE A 156 1.18 1.97 -1.21
CA ILE A 156 1.59 0.60 -0.95
C ILE A 156 0.53 -0.07 -0.08
N THR A 157 -0.26 -0.92 -0.72
CA THR A 157 -1.39 -1.63 -0.10
C THR A 157 -1.94 -2.70 -1.04
N ALA A 158 -2.47 -3.77 -0.46
CA ALA A 158 -3.39 -4.68 -1.15
C ALA A 158 -4.84 -4.55 -0.63
N SER A 159 -5.20 -3.42 -0.03
CA SER A 159 -6.53 -3.09 0.50
C SER A 159 -7.04 -4.18 1.43
N HIS A 160 -8.07 -4.94 1.05
CA HIS A 160 -8.69 -5.99 1.84
C HIS A 160 -8.15 -7.41 1.56
N ASN A 161 -7.12 -7.58 0.71
CA ASN A 161 -6.56 -8.90 0.42
C ASN A 161 -6.01 -9.61 1.68
N PRO A 162 -5.82 -10.95 1.67
CA PRO A 162 -5.22 -11.67 2.79
C PRO A 162 -3.83 -11.15 3.23
N PRO A 163 -3.36 -11.50 4.44
CA PRO A 163 -2.11 -10.98 5.02
C PRO A 163 -0.84 -11.19 4.18
N GLU A 164 -0.76 -12.33 3.48
CA GLU A 164 0.40 -12.67 2.66
C GLU A 164 0.52 -11.82 1.39
N TYR A 165 -0.50 -11.02 1.07
CA TYR A 165 -0.51 -10.10 -0.06
C TYR A 165 0.01 -8.72 0.33
N ASN A 166 0.74 -8.11 -0.60
CA ASN A 166 0.92 -6.67 -0.66
C ASN A 166 0.70 -6.18 -2.10
N GLY A 167 0.79 -4.88 -2.32
CA GLY A 167 0.54 -4.27 -3.60
C GLY A 167 1.01 -2.82 -3.66
N ILE A 168 0.93 -2.26 -4.86
CA ILE A 168 1.23 -0.86 -5.14
C ILE A 168 0.18 -0.38 -6.11
N LYS A 169 -0.64 0.60 -5.71
CA LYS A 169 -1.57 1.30 -6.59
C LYS A 169 -0.92 2.60 -7.07
N VAL A 170 -1.11 2.94 -8.34
CA VAL A 170 -0.53 4.16 -8.94
C VAL A 170 -1.63 5.18 -9.21
N TYR A 171 -1.37 6.43 -8.87
CA TYR A 171 -2.27 7.57 -9.01
C TYR A 171 -1.64 8.65 -9.88
N TYR A 172 -2.45 9.49 -10.52
CA TYR A 172 -1.99 10.60 -11.35
C TYR A 172 -2.31 11.97 -10.74
N GLU A 173 -2.00 13.06 -11.45
CA GLU A 173 -2.06 14.44 -10.92
C GLU A 173 -3.46 14.90 -10.48
N ASP A 174 -4.52 14.25 -10.98
CA ASP A 174 -5.90 14.49 -10.57
C ASP A 174 -6.25 13.84 -9.22
N GLY A 175 -5.32 13.09 -8.63
CA GLY A 175 -5.51 12.33 -7.39
C GLY A 175 -6.37 11.08 -7.57
N ALA A 176 -6.64 10.65 -8.80
CA ALA A 176 -7.31 9.40 -9.10
C ALA A 176 -6.31 8.29 -9.45
N GLN A 177 -6.74 7.04 -9.31
CA GLN A 177 -5.96 5.89 -9.76
C GLN A 177 -5.77 5.98 -11.28
N VAL A 178 -4.58 5.61 -11.78
CA VAL A 178 -4.28 5.70 -13.22
C VAL A 178 -5.27 4.89 -14.06
N LEU A 179 -5.63 5.48 -15.20
CA LEU A 179 -6.49 4.91 -16.23
C LEU A 179 -5.83 5.13 -17.60
N PRO A 180 -6.36 4.51 -18.68
CA PRO A 180 -5.87 4.79 -20.02
C PRO A 180 -5.91 6.28 -20.36
N PRO A 181 -4.84 6.84 -20.97
CA PRO A 181 -3.67 6.14 -21.52
C PRO A 181 -2.47 6.00 -20.55
N HIS A 182 -2.55 6.57 -19.35
CA HIS A 182 -1.40 6.64 -18.43
C HIS A 182 -1.00 5.27 -17.89
N ASP A 183 -1.97 4.43 -17.55
CA ASP A 183 -1.72 3.06 -17.08
C ASP A 183 -0.88 2.24 -18.07
N GLN A 184 -1.28 2.21 -19.34
CA GLN A 184 -0.61 1.46 -20.40
C GLN A 184 0.79 2.02 -20.65
N GLY A 185 0.93 3.36 -20.68
CA GLY A 185 2.22 4.00 -20.85
C GLY A 185 3.20 3.64 -19.73
N ILE A 186 2.74 3.59 -18.48
CA ILE A 186 3.57 3.16 -17.35
C ILE A 186 3.94 1.68 -17.49
N ILE A 187 2.98 0.81 -17.81
CA ILE A 187 3.20 -0.62 -17.99
C ILE A 187 4.22 -0.89 -19.10
N ASP A 188 4.16 -0.16 -20.20
CA ASP A 188 5.11 -0.28 -21.32
C ASP A 188 6.54 0.05 -20.87
N GLU A 189 6.71 1.12 -20.08
CA GLU A 189 8.02 1.49 -19.52
C GLU A 189 8.52 0.49 -18.47
N VAL A 190 7.63 -0.14 -17.71
CA VAL A 190 8.01 -1.22 -16.78
C VAL A 190 8.47 -2.47 -17.55
N ARG A 191 7.77 -2.84 -18.62
CA ARG A 191 8.11 -4.00 -19.47
C ARG A 191 9.40 -3.80 -20.25
N ALA A 192 9.81 -2.56 -20.48
CA ALA A 192 11.09 -2.22 -21.12
C ALA A 192 12.32 -2.46 -20.21
N ILE A 193 12.12 -2.73 -18.90
CA ILE A 193 13.20 -3.02 -17.96
C ILE A 193 13.53 -4.50 -18.00
N HIS A 194 14.69 -4.86 -18.53
CA HIS A 194 15.07 -6.25 -18.77
C HIS A 194 15.89 -6.86 -17.62
N SER A 195 16.66 -6.04 -16.89
CA SER A 195 17.41 -6.46 -15.70
C SER A 195 17.08 -5.61 -14.48
N VAL A 196 17.20 -6.19 -13.28
CA VAL A 196 17.15 -5.44 -12.01
C VAL A 196 18.33 -4.47 -11.87
N ASP A 197 19.43 -4.69 -12.59
CA ASP A 197 20.61 -3.80 -12.58
C ASP A 197 20.33 -2.45 -13.28
N GLU A 198 19.25 -2.36 -14.07
CA GLU A 198 18.81 -1.11 -14.70
C GLU A 198 18.06 -0.20 -13.71
N ILE A 199 17.66 -0.71 -12.55
CA ILE A 199 16.93 0.02 -11.52
C ILE A 199 17.92 0.90 -10.76
N LYS A 200 17.78 2.22 -10.89
CA LYS A 200 18.62 3.17 -10.16
C LYS A 200 18.21 3.21 -8.70
N LEU A 201 19.18 3.31 -7.80
CA LEU A 201 18.94 3.42 -6.38
C LEU A 201 19.98 4.35 -5.75
N ILE A 202 19.54 5.24 -4.87
CA ILE A 202 20.40 6.06 -4.01
C ILE A 202 20.07 5.79 -2.54
N THR A 203 20.94 6.23 -1.62
CA THR A 203 20.64 6.14 -0.19
C THR A 203 19.65 7.20 0.25
N GLU A 204 18.99 6.96 1.37
CA GLU A 204 18.08 7.94 1.98
C GLU A 204 18.80 9.26 2.31
N ASP A 205 20.00 9.19 2.90
CA ASP A 205 20.82 10.36 3.20
C ASP A 205 21.14 11.19 1.94
N GLN A 206 21.42 10.52 0.82
CA GLN A 206 21.64 11.21 -0.47
C GLN A 206 20.37 11.89 -0.95
N ALA A 207 19.24 11.18 -0.94
CA ALA A 207 17.95 11.70 -1.40
C ALA A 207 17.49 12.92 -0.58
N ILE A 208 17.70 12.90 0.75
CA ILE A 208 17.40 14.02 1.65
C ILE A 208 18.37 15.18 1.41
N LYS A 209 19.67 14.91 1.33
CA LYS A 209 20.71 15.94 1.10
C LYS A 209 20.53 16.65 -0.24
N GLU A 210 20.03 15.96 -1.25
CA GLU A 210 19.70 16.52 -2.56
C GLU A 210 18.33 17.22 -2.60
N GLU A 211 17.63 17.31 -1.45
CA GLU A 211 16.29 17.89 -1.31
C GLU A 211 15.24 17.24 -2.24
N ARG A 212 15.48 15.97 -2.61
CA ARG A 212 14.60 15.17 -3.46
C ARG A 212 13.66 14.29 -2.66
N LEU A 213 14.00 13.90 -1.43
CA LEU A 213 13.09 13.21 -0.52
C LEU A 213 12.63 14.16 0.59
N THR A 214 11.32 14.35 0.71
CA THR A 214 10.70 15.10 1.80
C THR A 214 9.75 14.18 2.54
N TYR A 215 9.94 14.05 3.86
CA TYR A 215 8.95 13.40 4.71
C TYR A 215 7.81 14.38 5.01
N LEU A 216 6.58 13.97 4.76
CA LEU A 216 5.41 14.79 5.03
C LEU A 216 5.13 14.89 6.53
N ASP A 217 4.89 16.12 6.97
CA ASP A 217 4.51 16.50 8.33
C ASP A 217 2.98 16.60 8.47
N ASP A 218 2.52 16.82 9.70
CA ASP A 218 1.11 16.86 10.09
C ASP A 218 0.32 18.01 9.42
N ASP A 219 0.97 18.97 8.76
CA ASP A 219 0.31 20.07 8.04
C ASP A 219 -0.60 19.56 6.91
N VAL A 220 -0.19 18.50 6.21
CA VAL A 220 -1.02 17.87 5.17
C VAL A 220 -2.22 17.16 5.79
N ASP A 221 -2.00 16.53 6.95
CA ASP A 221 -3.04 15.84 7.71
C ASP A 221 -4.08 16.86 8.22
N GLU A 222 -3.63 18.01 8.75
CA GLU A 222 -4.50 19.12 9.16
C GLU A 222 -5.32 19.68 8.00
N ALA A 223 -4.69 19.95 6.85
CA ALA A 223 -5.39 20.42 5.66
C ALA A 223 -6.45 19.42 5.17
N TYR A 224 -6.16 18.11 5.28
CA TYR A 224 -7.12 17.05 4.96
C TYR A 224 -8.30 17.06 5.95
N TYR A 225 -8.05 17.10 7.25
CA TYR A 225 -9.11 17.10 8.28
C TYR A 225 -10.04 18.29 8.12
N GLN A 226 -9.51 19.50 7.91
CA GLN A 226 -10.32 20.70 7.65
C GLN A 226 -11.18 20.54 6.39
N LYS A 227 -10.62 19.94 5.34
CA LYS A 227 -11.36 19.68 4.11
C LYS A 227 -12.52 18.72 4.35
N VAL A 228 -12.29 17.62 5.07
CA VAL A 228 -13.31 16.61 5.38
C VAL A 228 -14.42 17.19 6.27
N LEU A 229 -14.06 17.94 7.32
CA LEU A 229 -15.05 18.60 8.19
C LEU A 229 -15.96 19.55 7.41
N GLY A 230 -15.39 20.28 6.45
CA GLY A 230 -16.15 21.17 5.55
C GLY A 230 -17.09 20.46 4.57
N LEU A 231 -17.05 19.13 4.48
CA LEU A 231 -17.98 18.33 3.66
C LEU A 231 -19.23 17.86 4.43
N SER A 232 -19.32 18.16 5.73
CA SER A 232 -20.51 17.81 6.52
C SER A 232 -21.76 18.46 5.93
N ILE A 233 -22.78 17.64 5.62
CA ILE A 233 -24.03 18.08 4.99
C ILE A 233 -24.94 18.76 6.03
N HIS A 234 -24.96 18.23 7.25
CA HIS A 234 -25.85 18.65 8.34
C HIS A 234 -25.09 18.84 9.67
N PRO A 235 -24.12 19.77 9.73
CA PRO A 235 -23.35 20.01 10.96
C PRO A 235 -24.23 20.46 12.14
N GLU A 236 -25.40 21.05 11.86
CA GLU A 236 -26.37 21.44 12.88
C GLU A 236 -26.99 20.25 13.63
N ILE A 237 -27.23 19.14 12.94
CA ILE A 237 -27.84 17.94 13.55
C ILE A 237 -26.85 17.27 14.51
N ILE A 238 -25.54 17.33 14.21
CA ILE A 238 -24.50 16.72 15.05
C ILE A 238 -24.59 17.29 16.47
N LYS A 239 -24.75 18.60 16.61
CA LYS A 239 -24.88 19.28 17.92
C LYS A 239 -26.09 18.82 18.74
N GLU A 240 -27.13 18.30 18.09
CA GLU A 240 -28.33 17.80 18.78
C GLU A 240 -28.10 16.40 19.39
N VAL A 241 -27.14 15.63 18.84
CA VAL A 241 -26.94 14.21 19.16
C VAL A 241 -25.53 13.86 19.64
N GLU A 242 -24.58 14.80 19.61
CA GLU A 242 -23.16 14.57 19.87
C GLU A 242 -22.88 13.90 21.24
N ASP A 243 -23.58 14.34 22.28
CA ASP A 243 -23.48 13.77 23.65
C ASP A 243 -24.27 12.46 23.84
N GLN A 244 -25.06 12.04 22.86
CA GLN A 244 -25.97 10.89 22.98
C GLN A 244 -25.55 9.72 22.09
N LEU A 245 -24.93 9.99 20.94
CA LEU A 245 -24.57 8.99 19.96
C LEU A 245 -23.28 8.28 20.36
N LYS A 246 -23.40 7.00 20.73
CA LYS A 246 -22.27 6.12 21.00
C LYS A 246 -21.92 5.33 19.75
N ILE A 247 -20.67 5.41 19.35
CA ILE A 247 -20.13 4.80 18.14
C ILE A 247 -19.11 3.76 18.54
N VAL A 248 -19.23 2.55 18.02
CA VAL A 248 -18.11 1.60 17.99
C VAL A 248 -17.42 1.72 16.64
N PHE A 249 -16.10 1.87 16.66
CA PHE A 249 -15.28 1.94 15.46
C PHE A 249 -14.26 0.80 15.43
N THR A 250 -14.09 0.16 14.28
CA THR A 250 -12.94 -0.72 14.04
C THR A 250 -12.17 -0.28 12.80
N PRO A 251 -10.86 -0.03 12.90
CA PRO A 251 -10.04 0.23 11.73
C PRO A 251 -9.61 -1.08 11.04
N LEU A 252 -9.98 -2.26 11.58
CA LEU A 252 -9.49 -3.57 11.13
C LEU A 252 -7.96 -3.61 11.01
N HIS A 253 -7.27 -3.11 12.04
CA HIS A 253 -5.80 -2.92 12.07
C HIS A 253 -5.26 -1.89 11.05
N GLY A 254 -6.15 -1.18 10.36
CA GLY A 254 -5.82 -0.33 9.23
C GLY A 254 -5.38 1.09 9.54
N THR A 255 -5.04 1.78 8.47
CA THR A 255 -4.63 3.19 8.43
C THR A 255 -5.72 4.16 8.88
N GLY A 256 -6.99 3.74 8.85
CA GLY A 256 -8.14 4.57 9.22
C GLY A 256 -8.19 4.97 10.69
N ASN A 257 -7.46 4.28 11.59
CA ASN A 257 -7.59 4.46 13.04
C ASN A 257 -7.48 5.93 13.48
N ILE A 258 -6.31 6.53 13.26
CA ILE A 258 -6.02 7.91 13.65
C ILE A 258 -6.91 8.93 12.91
N PRO A 259 -6.93 8.97 11.56
CA PRO A 259 -7.62 10.04 10.84
C PRO A 259 -9.14 10.01 11.00
N ILE A 260 -9.77 8.83 11.09
CA ILE A 260 -11.23 8.76 11.26
C ILE A 260 -11.62 9.20 12.66
N ARG A 261 -10.88 8.79 13.70
CA ARG A 261 -11.13 9.23 15.09
C ARG A 261 -10.93 10.72 15.24
N GLU A 262 -9.88 11.27 14.66
CA GLU A 262 -9.59 12.70 14.70
C GLU A 262 -10.72 13.53 14.07
N VAL A 263 -11.22 13.11 12.90
CA VAL A 263 -12.35 13.79 12.25
C VAL A 263 -13.64 13.64 13.05
N LEU A 264 -13.93 12.46 13.60
CA LEU A 264 -15.12 12.24 14.44
C LEU A 264 -15.09 13.11 15.70
N GLU A 265 -13.95 13.17 16.38
CA GLU A 265 -13.74 14.00 17.57
C GLU A 265 -13.95 15.48 17.25
N ARG A 266 -13.32 15.99 16.18
CA ARG A 266 -13.47 17.39 15.74
C ARG A 266 -14.88 17.74 15.27
N ALA A 267 -15.62 16.75 14.77
CA ALA A 267 -17.02 16.93 14.39
C ALA A 267 -17.96 17.01 15.60
N GLY A 268 -17.51 16.62 16.80
CA GLY A 268 -18.28 16.62 18.05
C GLY A 268 -18.57 15.23 18.62
N PHE A 269 -18.22 14.15 17.92
CA PHE A 269 -18.53 12.79 18.39
C PHE A 269 -17.52 12.30 19.44
N HIS A 270 -17.78 12.62 20.71
CA HIS A 270 -16.88 12.29 21.83
C HIS A 270 -17.04 10.85 22.37
N HIS A 271 -18.07 10.12 21.95
CA HIS A 271 -18.39 8.78 22.44
C HIS A 271 -18.01 7.68 21.43
N VAL A 272 -16.78 7.71 20.95
CA VAL A 272 -16.23 6.71 20.03
C VAL A 272 -15.40 5.68 20.81
N THR A 273 -15.86 4.42 20.82
CA THR A 273 -15.13 3.28 21.40
C THR A 273 -14.49 2.47 20.27
N VAL A 274 -13.17 2.29 20.31
CA VAL A 274 -12.47 1.47 19.32
C VAL A 274 -12.45 0.01 19.77
N VAL A 275 -12.63 -0.93 18.84
CA VAL A 275 -12.45 -2.36 19.12
C VAL A 275 -11.00 -2.63 19.56
N PRO A 276 -10.73 -2.98 20.83
CA PRO A 276 -9.38 -3.05 21.36
C PRO A 276 -8.48 -4.05 20.62
N GLU A 277 -9.05 -5.18 20.20
CA GLU A 277 -8.37 -6.24 19.48
C GLU A 277 -7.93 -5.83 18.07
N GLN A 278 -8.57 -4.79 17.50
CA GLN A 278 -8.36 -4.33 16.13
C GLN A 278 -7.80 -2.90 16.05
N GLU A 279 -7.50 -2.26 17.18
CA GLU A 279 -7.06 -0.86 17.24
C GLU A 279 -5.67 -0.66 16.65
N LYS A 280 -4.72 -1.52 17.01
CA LYS A 280 -3.32 -1.34 16.63
C LYS A 280 -3.05 -1.88 15.22
N PRO A 281 -2.17 -1.22 14.45
CA PRO A 281 -1.75 -1.74 13.17
C PRO A 281 -1.07 -3.10 13.28
N ASP A 282 -1.49 -4.02 12.42
CA ASP A 282 -0.99 -5.38 12.32
C ASP A 282 -1.21 -5.88 10.90
N GLY A 283 -0.11 -6.20 10.20
CA GLY A 283 -0.14 -6.69 8.82
C GLY A 283 -0.59 -8.14 8.69
N ASP A 284 -0.64 -8.88 9.80
CA ASP A 284 -1.09 -10.27 9.85
C ASP A 284 -2.61 -10.39 10.05
N PHE A 285 -3.30 -9.27 10.30
CA PHE A 285 -4.75 -9.19 10.53
C PHE A 285 -5.30 -10.29 11.45
N PRO A 286 -4.76 -10.48 12.67
CA PRO A 286 -4.95 -11.70 13.47
C PRO A 286 -6.39 -11.97 13.92
N THR A 287 -7.30 -11.02 13.71
CA THR A 287 -8.71 -11.09 14.11
C THR A 287 -9.66 -11.43 12.97
N VAL A 288 -9.21 -11.35 11.70
CA VAL A 288 -10.05 -11.52 10.51
C VAL A 288 -9.26 -12.16 9.36
N ASP A 289 -9.85 -13.16 8.70
CA ASP A 289 -9.23 -13.77 7.50
C ASP A 289 -9.20 -12.79 6.32
N TYR A 290 -10.19 -11.89 6.27
CA TYR A 290 -10.40 -10.96 5.18
C TYR A 290 -10.87 -9.61 5.75
N PRO A 291 -10.01 -8.58 5.82
CA PRO A 291 -10.34 -7.30 6.42
C PRO A 291 -11.18 -6.42 5.48
N ASN A 292 -12.32 -6.93 5.00
CA ASN A 292 -13.29 -6.17 4.21
C ASN A 292 -14.51 -5.82 5.08
N PRO A 293 -14.77 -4.53 5.37
CA PRO A 293 -15.87 -4.11 6.23
C PRO A 293 -17.27 -4.31 5.60
N GLU A 294 -17.34 -4.72 4.33
CA GLU A 294 -18.58 -5.17 3.68
C GLU A 294 -18.96 -6.61 4.06
N GLU A 295 -18.04 -7.37 4.64
CA GLU A 295 -18.27 -8.74 5.10
C GLU A 295 -18.76 -8.77 6.55
N SER A 296 -19.88 -9.45 6.80
CA SER A 296 -20.46 -9.58 8.15
C SER A 296 -19.48 -10.15 9.18
N ALA A 297 -18.58 -11.05 8.75
CA ALA A 297 -17.58 -11.66 9.62
C ALA A 297 -16.57 -10.64 10.15
N ALA A 298 -16.15 -9.66 9.32
CA ALA A 298 -15.20 -8.63 9.72
C ALA A 298 -15.79 -7.66 10.76
N LEU A 299 -17.11 -7.47 10.75
CA LEU A 299 -17.82 -6.60 11.69
C LEU A 299 -18.16 -7.27 13.03
N LYS A 300 -17.95 -8.59 13.17
CA LYS A 300 -18.44 -9.35 14.32
C LYS A 300 -17.99 -8.76 15.66
N LEU A 301 -16.69 -8.51 15.84
CA LEU A 301 -16.15 -7.97 17.10
C LEU A 301 -16.71 -6.58 17.41
N ALA A 302 -16.87 -5.73 16.38
CA ALA A 302 -17.45 -4.41 16.53
C ALA A 302 -18.94 -4.46 16.91
N ILE A 303 -19.70 -5.40 16.34
CA ILE A 303 -21.11 -5.61 16.68
C ILE A 303 -21.26 -6.13 18.11
N ASP A 304 -20.45 -7.11 18.52
CA ASP A 304 -20.47 -7.66 19.88
C ASP A 304 -20.12 -6.57 20.91
N LEU A 305 -19.13 -5.72 20.60
CA LEU A 305 -18.77 -4.57 21.43
C LEU A 305 -19.90 -3.53 21.48
N ALA A 306 -20.56 -3.26 20.34
CA ALA A 306 -21.69 -2.33 20.30
C ALA A 306 -22.86 -2.81 21.15
N GLN A 307 -23.17 -4.12 21.12
CA GLN A 307 -24.20 -4.72 21.97
C GLN A 307 -23.85 -4.60 23.46
N SER A 308 -22.62 -4.94 23.85
CA SER A 308 -22.19 -4.88 25.27
C SER A 308 -22.11 -3.45 25.82
N THR A 309 -21.82 -2.47 24.98
CA THR A 309 -21.72 -1.04 25.37
C THR A 309 -23.00 -0.25 25.13
N SER A 310 -24.05 -0.90 24.59
CA SER A 310 -25.29 -0.26 24.15
C SER A 310 -25.05 0.90 23.17
N SER A 311 -24.12 0.71 22.23
CA SER A 311 -23.81 1.67 21.17
C SER A 311 -24.82 1.56 20.02
N GLN A 312 -25.14 2.69 19.38
CA GLN A 312 -26.17 2.74 18.33
C GLN A 312 -25.59 2.52 16.93
N LEU A 313 -24.31 2.82 16.74
CA LEU A 313 -23.63 2.80 15.44
C LEU A 313 -22.33 1.99 15.52
N VAL A 314 -22.11 1.14 14.53
CA VAL A 314 -20.82 0.54 14.22
C VAL A 314 -20.31 1.15 12.92
N LEU A 315 -19.05 1.59 12.94
CA LEU A 315 -18.29 2.00 11.77
C LEU A 315 -17.08 1.07 11.62
N ALA A 316 -16.75 0.72 10.38
CA ALA A 316 -15.53 -0.01 10.06
C ALA A 316 -14.89 0.53 8.79
N SER A 317 -13.57 0.50 8.72
CA SER A 317 -12.80 0.76 7.50
C SER A 317 -11.93 -0.43 7.15
N ASP A 318 -11.65 -0.65 5.87
CA ASP A 318 -10.63 -1.60 5.44
C ASP A 318 -9.21 -1.07 5.69
N PRO A 319 -8.14 -1.86 5.50
CA PRO A 319 -6.79 -1.48 5.90
C PRO A 319 -6.27 -0.16 5.30
N ASP A 320 -6.63 0.17 4.06
CA ASP A 320 -6.27 1.44 3.42
C ASP A 320 -7.39 2.50 3.44
N ALA A 321 -8.49 2.19 4.14
CA ALA A 321 -9.62 3.06 4.45
C ALA A 321 -10.22 3.78 3.23
N ASP A 322 -10.29 3.09 2.09
CA ASP A 322 -11.09 3.53 0.94
C ASP A 322 -12.51 2.95 0.93
N ARG A 323 -12.82 2.03 1.86
CA ARG A 323 -14.16 1.47 2.10
C ARG A 323 -14.66 1.75 3.51
N VAL A 324 -15.98 1.77 3.65
CA VAL A 324 -16.67 1.88 4.93
C VAL A 324 -17.76 0.81 5.06
N GLY A 325 -17.79 0.13 6.20
CA GLY A 325 -18.89 -0.72 6.64
C GLY A 325 -19.64 -0.03 7.77
N ILE A 326 -20.97 -0.13 7.74
CA ILE A 326 -21.83 0.50 8.74
C ILE A 326 -22.87 -0.53 9.22
N ALA A 327 -23.00 -0.67 10.53
CA ALA A 327 -24.12 -1.39 11.13
C ALA A 327 -24.85 -0.48 12.12
N VAL A 328 -26.18 -0.55 12.13
CA VAL A 328 -27.03 0.27 13.00
C VAL A 328 -27.94 -0.65 13.78
N ASN A 329 -28.08 -0.39 15.08
CA ASN A 329 -29.08 -1.07 15.89
C ASN A 329 -30.49 -0.62 15.47
N ASN A 330 -31.24 -1.51 14.83
CA ASN A 330 -32.61 -1.23 14.38
C ASN A 330 -33.69 -1.58 15.44
N GLY A 331 -33.28 -1.90 16.67
CA GLY A 331 -34.16 -2.23 17.79
C GLY A 331 -34.89 -3.57 17.66
N LYS A 332 -34.48 -4.44 16.72
CA LYS A 332 -35.05 -5.78 16.51
C LYS A 332 -34.11 -6.89 16.93
#